data_AF-A0A1V5EBX8-F1
#
_entry.id   AF-A0A1V5EBX8-F1
#
_cell.length_a   1.000
_cell.length_b   1.000
_cell.length_c   1.000
_cell.angle_alpha   90.00
_cell.angle_beta   90.00
_cell.angle_gamma   90.00
#
_symmetry.space_group_name_H-M   'P 1'
#
loop_
_entity.id
_entity.type
_entity.pdbx_description
1 polymer ?
#
loop_
_entity_poly.entity_id
_entity_poly.type
_entity_poly.pdbx_seq_one_letter_code
_entity_poly.pdbx_strand_id
1 'polypeptide(L)' 'MIEGKQLQAYTDFYNAARYNDTLDPKTTVLVHLASSMAMGCYP' A
#
# COMPACT_ATOMS: atom_id res chain seq x y z
N MET A 1 -5.18 7.41 -15.95
CA MET A 1 -4.45 6.51 -15.05
C MET A 1 -3.03 7.02 -14.90
N ILE A 2 -2.34 6.75 -13.79
CA ILE A 2 -0.93 7.15 -13.65
C ILE A 2 -0.10 6.26 -14.58
N GLU A 3 0.80 6.85 -15.35
CA GLU A 3 1.60 6.16 -16.35
C GLU A 3 3.07 6.58 -16.27
N GLY A 4 3.96 5.81 -16.92
CA GLY A 4 5.37 6.13 -17.03
C GLY A 4 6.11 6.20 -15.68
N LYS A 5 6.98 7.20 -15.52
CA LYS A 5 7.85 7.34 -14.34
C LYS A 5 7.05 7.51 -13.04
N GLN A 6 5.90 8.17 -13.11
CA GLN A 6 5.04 8.40 -11.95
C GLN A 6 4.43 7.08 -11.46
N LEU A 7 4.05 6.19 -12.38
CA LEU A 7 3.52 4.87 -12.01
C LEU A 7 4.61 4.06 -11.30
N GLN A 8 5.83 4.07 -11.85
CA GLN A 8 6.95 3.35 -11.24
C GLN A 8 7.27 3.87 -9.84
N ALA A 9 7.37 5.20 -9.66
CA ALA A 9 7.63 5.79 -8.34
C ALA A 9 6.54 5.44 -7.31
N TYR A 10 5.27 5.44 -7.74
CA TYR A 10 4.16 5.01 -6.88
C TYR A 10 4.26 3.52 -6.53
N THR A 11 4.56 2.66 -7.50
CA THR A 11 4.73 1.21 -7.28
C THR A 11 5.88 0.93 -6.31
N ASP A 12 7.01 1.60 -6.47
CA ASP A 12 8.18 1.44 -5.58
C ASP A 12 7.85 1.86 -4.15
N PHE A 13 7.18 3.00 -3.98
CA PHE A 13 6.69 3.46 -2.69
C PHE A 13 5.70 2.46 -2.05
N TYR A 14 4.70 2.03 -2.80
CA TYR A 14 3.69 1.09 -2.31
C TYR A 14 4.33 -0.23 -1.89
N ASN A 15 5.26 -0.75 -2.68
CA ASN A 15 5.96 -1.99 -2.39
C ASN A 15 6.85 -1.86 -1.14
N ALA A 16 7.52 -0.74 -0.93
CA ALA A 16 8.30 -0.51 0.28
C ALA A 16 7.43 -0.51 1.55
N ALA A 17 6.20 0.01 1.48
CA ALA A 17 5.25 -0.06 2.59
C ALA A 17 4.67 -1.47 2.77
N ARG A 18 4.31 -2.14 1.66
CA ARG A 18 3.64 -3.45 1.65
C ARG A 18 4.54 -4.63 2.00
N TYR A 19 5.81 -4.55 1.60
CA TYR A 19 6.83 -5.57 1.79
C TYR A 19 7.97 -4.98 2.62
N ASN A 20 7.84 -5.12 3.95
CA ASN A 20 8.81 -4.63 4.92
C ASN A 20 9.07 -5.72 5.96
N ASP A 21 10.21 -5.61 6.66
CA ASP A 21 10.62 -6.57 7.69
C ASP A 21 10.22 -6.12 9.11
N THR A 22 9.51 -4.99 9.24
CA THR A 22 9.06 -4.45 10.53
C THR A 22 7.79 -5.14 11.01
N LEU A 23 6.87 -5.43 10.09
CA LEU A 23 5.60 -6.08 10.36
C LEU A 23 5.49 -7.37 9.57
N ASP A 24 4.90 -8.41 10.16
CA ASP A 24 4.61 -9.62 9.42
C ASP A 24 3.65 -9.35 8.24
N PRO A 25 3.69 -10.15 7.16
CA PRO A 25 2.91 -9.87 5.96
C PRO A 25 1.41 -9.74 6.19
N LYS A 26 0.85 -10.45 7.18
CA LYS A 26 -0.58 -10.41 7.50
C LYS A 26 -0.92 -9.10 8.22
N THR A 27 -0.11 -8.69 9.19
CA THR A 27 -0.30 -7.42 9.90
C THR A 27 -0.24 -6.24 8.93
N THR A 28 0.71 -6.23 8.00
CA THR A 28 0.79 -5.18 6.97
C THR A 28 -0.50 -5.08 6.14
N VAL A 29 -1.08 -6.21 5.71
CA VAL A 29 -2.37 -6.22 4.97
C VAL A 29 -3.51 -5.63 5.80
N LEU A 30 -3.60 -6.01 7.07
CA LEU A 30 -4.67 -5.53 7.95
C LEU A 30 -4.57 -4.02 8.19
N VAL A 31 -3.36 -3.46 8.29
CA VAL A 31 -3.14 -2.02 8.40
C VAL A 31 -3.59 -1.29 7.13
N HIS A 32 -3.24 -1.81 5.95
CA HIS A 32 -3.73 -1.24 4.69
C HIS A 32 -5.26 -1.28 4.62
N LEU A 33 -5.89 -2.40 4.97
CA LEU A 33 -7.35 -2.54 4.96
C LEU A 33 -8.02 -1.57 5.93
N ALA A 34 -7.53 -1.50 7.18
CA ALA A 34 -8.07 -0.61 8.19
C ALA A 34 -7.93 0.87 7.78
N SER A 35 -6.80 1.24 7.17
CA SER A 35 -6.57 2.59 6.66
C SER A 35 -7.54 2.94 5.53
N SER A 36 -7.76 2.03 4.58
CA SER A 36 -8.73 2.23 3.50
C SER A 36 -10.15 2.40 4.05
N MET A 37 -10.54 1.55 5.01
CA MET A 37 -11.86 1.64 5.68
C MET A 37 -12.03 2.96 6.44
N ALA A 38 -10.99 3.43 7.16
CA ALA A 38 -11.03 4.68 7.89
C ALA A 38 -11.24 5.89 6.96
N MET A 39 -10.75 5.81 5.73
CA MET A 39 -10.95 6.83 4.69
C MET A 39 -12.23 6.64 3.87
N GLY A 40 -13.06 5.63 4.19
CA GLY A 40 -14.25 5.29 3.39
C GLY A 40 -13.93 4.83 1.97
N CYS A 41 -12.69 4.37 1.73
CA CYS A 41 -12.23 3.89 0.44
C CYS A 41 -12.46 2.37 0.36
N TYR A 42 -13.56 1.98 -0.28
CA TYR A 42 -13.92 0.59 -0.53
C TYR A 42 -13.42 0.14 -1.90
N PRO A 43 -13.06 -1.14 -2.07
CA PRO A 43 -12.67 -1.69 -3.37
C PRO A 43 -13.79 -1.61 -4.41
#